data_AF-A0A2R6K532-F1
#
_entry.id   AF-A0A2R6K532-F1
#
_cell.length_a   1.000
_cell.length_b   1.000
_cell.length_c   1.000
_cell.angle_alpha   90.00
_cell.angle_beta   90.00
_cell.angle_gamma   90.00
#
_symmetry.space_group_name_H-M   'P 1'
#
loop_
_entity.id
_entity.type
_entity.pdbx_description
1 polymer ?
#
loop_
_entity_poly.entity_id
_entity_poly.type
_entity_poly.pdbx_seq_one_letter_code
_entity_poly.pdbx_strand_id
1 'polypeptide(L)'
;MFRATVRFEPDVPGVWTDPETVETTVFRRADPPGDPGWLYFRDNLWRGECGDAEYMREVTEDALGVPVDSVSFREFRTSQSHLDDLRDAAATDLDLFNADTVDEVLSKYLGSSIHVTDEV
;
A
#
# COMPACT_ATOMS: atom_id res chain seq x y z
N MET A 1 1.14 -4.05 2.53
CA MET A 1 2.57 -4.16 2.86
C MET A 1 3.34 -3.51 1.74
N PHE A 2 4.26 -2.63 2.10
CA PHE A 2 5.13 -1.91 1.17
C PHE A 2 6.59 -2.20 1.53
N ARG A 3 7.43 -2.26 0.51
CA ARG A 3 8.89 -2.24 0.67
C ARG A 3 9.35 -0.82 0.43
N ALA A 4 10.03 -0.24 1.41
CA ALA A 4 10.57 1.11 1.34
C ALA A 4 12.09 1.07 1.51
N THR A 5 12.77 1.99 0.86
CA THR A 5 14.21 2.20 0.98
C THR A 5 14.40 3.53 1.69
N VAL A 6 14.79 3.50 2.96
CA VAL A 6 14.89 4.70 3.81
C VAL A 6 16.33 5.14 3.93
N ARG A 7 16.57 6.45 3.96
CA ARG A 7 17.90 7.04 4.12
C ARG A 7 18.05 7.65 5.50
N PHE A 8 19.19 7.43 6.13
CA PHE A 8 19.56 8.13 7.35
C PHE A 8 20.32 9.41 7.00
N GLU A 9 19.78 10.56 7.44
CA GLU A 9 20.43 11.86 7.29
C GLU A 9 20.67 12.48 8.68
N PRO A 10 21.76 12.12 9.38
CA PRO A 10 22.04 12.67 10.71
C PRO A 10 22.34 14.17 10.64
N ASP A 11 21.65 14.97 11.45
CA ASP A 11 21.90 16.42 11.55
C ASP A 11 23.16 16.81 12.33
N VAL A 12 23.86 15.82 12.91
CA VAL A 12 25.03 16.06 13.78
C VAL A 12 26.32 15.98 12.96
N PRO A 13 27.13 17.06 12.90
CA PRO A 13 28.40 17.03 12.18
C PRO A 13 29.32 15.91 12.66
N GLY A 14 29.85 15.13 11.72
CA GLY A 14 30.74 14.01 12.01
C GLY A 14 30.03 12.71 12.40
N VAL A 15 28.70 12.64 12.29
CA VAL A 15 27.92 11.40 12.42
C VAL A 15 27.47 10.95 11.02
N TRP A 16 27.67 9.68 10.70
CA TRP A 16 27.22 9.06 9.45
C TRP A 16 26.81 7.61 9.71
N THR A 17 26.04 7.03 8.78
CA THR A 17 25.70 5.60 8.79
C THR A 17 26.34 4.90 7.60
N ASP A 18 26.69 3.62 7.78
CA ASP A 18 27.12 2.73 6.72
C ASP A 18 26.39 1.39 6.89
N PRO A 19 25.42 1.06 6.01
CA PRO A 19 25.01 1.83 4.83
C PRO A 19 24.26 3.13 5.19
N GLU A 20 24.25 4.10 4.26
CA GLU A 20 23.44 5.34 4.37
C GLU A 20 21.93 5.07 4.20
N THR A 21 21.61 3.98 3.50
CA THR A 21 20.25 3.64 3.10
C THR A 21 19.98 2.17 3.42
N VAL A 22 18.80 1.86 3.94
CA VAL A 22 18.37 0.50 4.27
C VAL A 22 17.00 0.18 3.68
N GLU A 23 16.82 -1.05 3.23
CA GLU A 23 15.51 -1.56 2.87
C GLU A 23 14.72 -1.95 4.13
N THR A 24 13.45 -1.56 4.20
CA THR A 24 12.53 -1.90 5.28
C THR A 24 11.14 -2.28 4.74
N THR A 25 10.32 -2.86 5.61
CA THR A 25 8.93 -3.20 5.32
C THR A 25 8.00 -2.27 6.10
N VAL A 26 7.07 -1.62 5.40
CA VAL A 26 6.05 -0.75 5.97
C VAL A 26 4.70 -1.47 5.93
N PHE A 27 4.04 -1.54 7.08
CA PHE A 27 2.68 -2.07 7.21
C PHE A 27 1.71 -0.92 7.44
N ARG A 28 0.84 -0.69 6.45
CA ARG A 28 -0.35 0.15 6.59
C ARG A 28 -1.55 -0.76 6.79
N ARG A 29 -2.30 -0.56 7.87
CA ARG A 29 -3.59 -1.23 8.07
C ARG A 29 -4.58 -0.71 7.02
N ALA A 30 -5.31 -1.60 6.37
CA ALA A 30 -6.39 -1.19 5.49
C ALA A 30 -7.56 -0.68 6.33
N ASP A 31 -8.15 0.42 5.89
CA ASP A 31 -9.38 0.93 6.48
C ASP A 31 -10.53 -0.06 6.14
N PRO A 32 -11.46 -0.33 7.07
CA PRO A 32 -12.59 -1.22 6.81
C PRO A 32 -13.39 -0.80 5.57
N PRO A 33 -13.85 -1.75 4.73
CA PRO A 33 -14.70 -1.43 3.59
C PRO A 33 -15.92 -0.59 4.00
N GLY A 34 -16.13 0.53 3.31
CA GLY A 34 -17.19 1.51 3.62
C GLY A 34 -16.72 2.70 4.47
N ASP A 35 -15.60 2.61 5.19
CA ASP A 35 -15.03 3.75 5.94
C ASP A 35 -14.31 4.72 5.00
N PRO A 36 -14.29 6.04 5.24
CA PRO A 36 -13.79 7.03 4.28
C PRO A 36 -12.44 6.75 3.59
N GLY A 37 -11.51 6.02 4.24
CA GLY A 37 -10.20 5.66 3.69
C GLY A 37 -10.11 4.34 2.93
N TRP A 38 -11.18 3.54 2.85
CA TRP A 38 -11.14 2.16 2.33
C TRP A 38 -10.70 2.05 0.87
N LEU A 39 -10.86 3.13 0.10
CA LEU A 39 -10.49 3.24 -1.31
C LEU A 39 -9.00 3.52 -1.54
N TYR A 40 -8.17 3.48 -0.50
CA TYR A 40 -6.73 3.70 -0.61
C TYR A 40 -6.07 2.88 -1.72
N PHE A 41 -6.44 1.60 -1.87
CA PHE A 41 -5.87 0.76 -2.93
C PHE A 41 -6.27 1.23 -4.33
N ARG A 42 -7.52 1.69 -4.52
CA ARG A 42 -8.01 2.23 -5.80
C ARG A 42 -7.27 3.50 -6.17
N ASP A 43 -7.06 4.36 -5.19
CA ASP A 43 -6.52 5.70 -5.40
C ASP A 43 -5.00 5.70 -5.60
N ASN A 44 -4.31 4.68 -5.11
CA ASN A 44 -2.85 4.67 -5.05
C ASN A 44 -2.18 3.52 -5.80
N LEU A 45 -2.91 2.47 -6.18
CA LEU A 45 -2.34 1.29 -6.81
C LEU A 45 -2.88 1.07 -8.21
N TRP A 46 -2.09 0.42 -9.06
CA TRP A 46 -2.52 -0.04 -10.37
C TRP A 46 -1.77 -1.32 -10.71
N ARG A 47 -2.52 -2.40 -10.96
CA ARG A 47 -2.01 -3.74 -11.29
C ARG A 47 -0.94 -4.25 -10.29
N GLY A 48 -1.08 -3.92 -9.02
CA GLY A 48 -0.14 -4.33 -7.98
C GLY A 48 1.13 -3.47 -7.89
N GLU A 49 1.14 -2.28 -8.49
CA GLU A 49 2.23 -1.30 -8.38
C GLU A 49 1.70 0.03 -7.83
N CYS A 50 2.58 0.88 -7.32
CA CYS A 50 2.22 2.26 -6.96
C CYS A 50 1.84 3.03 -8.25
N GLY A 51 0.64 3.59 -8.30
CA GLY A 51 0.15 4.35 -9.46
C GLY A 51 0.92 5.65 -9.68
N ASP A 52 1.31 6.31 -8.58
CA ASP A 52 2.22 7.45 -8.57
C ASP A 52 3.35 7.18 -7.56
N ALA A 53 4.55 6.90 -8.06
CA ALA A 53 5.68 6.54 -7.23
C ALA A 53 6.23 7.72 -6.42
N GLU A 54 6.13 8.95 -6.94
CA GLU A 54 6.63 10.16 -6.27
C GLU A 54 5.71 10.53 -5.11
N TYR A 55 4.40 10.56 -5.36
CA TYR A 55 3.42 10.79 -4.30
C TYR A 55 3.48 9.71 -3.22
N MET A 56 3.60 8.43 -3.60
CA MET A 56 3.69 7.35 -2.61
C MET A 56 4.97 7.46 -1.77
N ARG A 57 6.07 7.94 -2.35
CA ARG A 57 7.32 8.22 -1.63
C ARG A 57 7.07 9.32 -0.59
N GLU A 58 6.48 10.45 -0.97
CA GLU A 58 6.16 11.57 -0.06
C GLU A 58 5.25 11.12 1.09
N VAL A 59 4.17 10.38 0.80
CA VAL A 59 3.27 9.84 1.84
C VAL A 59 4.01 8.91 2.80
N THR A 60 4.98 8.13 2.30
CA THR A 60 5.79 7.24 3.12
C THR A 60 6.80 8.03 3.96
N GLU A 61 7.42 9.08 3.42
CA GLU A 61 8.30 9.99 4.17
C GLU A 61 7.56 10.64 5.33
N ASP A 62 6.39 11.21 5.05
CA ASP A 62 5.55 11.86 6.05
C ASP A 62 5.14 10.88 7.17
N ALA A 63 4.84 9.62 6.81
CA ALA A 63 4.46 8.61 7.78
C ALA A 63 5.63 8.10 8.65
N LEU A 64 6.84 8.01 8.08
CA LEU A 64 8.02 7.49 8.78
C LEU A 64 8.85 8.58 9.48
N GLY A 65 8.70 9.84 9.07
CA GLY A 65 9.50 10.97 9.56
C GLY A 65 10.97 10.91 9.14
N VAL A 66 11.30 10.17 8.08
CA VAL A 66 12.65 10.04 7.52
C VAL A 66 12.59 10.07 6.00
N PRO A 67 13.67 10.49 5.31
CA PRO A 67 13.73 10.44 3.85
C PRO A 67 13.58 9.01 3.31
N VAL A 68 12.87 8.90 2.19
CA VAL A 68 12.57 7.65 1.48
C VAL A 68 13.03 7.82 0.05
N ASP A 69 13.92 6.94 -0.39
CA ASP A 69 14.44 6.91 -1.76
C ASP A 69 13.49 6.20 -2.73
N SER A 70 12.75 5.19 -2.24
CA SER A 70 11.75 4.48 -3.02
C SER A 70 10.74 3.76 -2.15
N VAL A 71 9.53 3.57 -2.68
CA VAL A 71 8.51 2.70 -2.08
C VAL A 71 7.82 1.90 -3.17
N SER A 72 7.53 0.64 -2.88
CA SER A 72 6.84 -0.28 -3.78
C SER A 72 5.81 -1.08 -3.01
N PHE A 73 4.61 -1.20 -3.58
CA PHE A 73 3.62 -2.14 -3.07
C PHE A 73 4.13 -3.57 -3.28
N ARG A 74 3.81 -4.47 -2.34
CA ARG A 74 4.22 -5.86 -2.42
C ARG A 74 3.07 -6.83 -2.24
N GLU A 75 2.25 -6.60 -1.22
CA GLU A 75 1.10 -7.46 -0.98
C GLU A 75 0.04 -6.77 -0.11
N PHE A 76 -1.21 -7.16 -0.34
CA PHE A 76 -2.35 -6.94 0.50
C PHE A 76 -2.59 -8.20 1.33
N ARG A 77 -2.13 -8.19 2.58
CA ARG A 77 -2.39 -9.26 3.55
C ARG A 77 -3.72 -9.01 4.22
N THR A 78 -4.57 -10.03 4.27
CA THR A 78 -5.93 -9.92 4.79
C THR A 78 -6.42 -11.26 5.36
N SER A 79 -7.44 -11.24 6.22
CA SER A 79 -8.24 -12.43 6.49
C SER A 79 -9.22 -12.71 5.35
N GLN A 80 -9.77 -13.93 5.32
CA GLN A 80 -10.84 -14.27 4.40
C GLN A 80 -12.07 -13.38 4.62
N SER A 81 -12.45 -13.14 5.88
CA SER A 81 -13.63 -12.33 6.22
C SER A 81 -13.51 -10.90 5.70
N HIS A 82 -12.36 -10.25 5.88
CA HIS A 82 -12.15 -8.89 5.39
C HIS A 82 -12.08 -8.84 3.85
N LEU A 83 -11.57 -9.91 3.22
CA LEU A 83 -11.59 -10.00 1.76
C LEU A 83 -13.02 -10.15 1.23
N ASP A 84 -13.89 -10.89 1.92
CA ASP A 84 -15.30 -11.01 1.58
C ASP A 84 -16.03 -9.67 1.76
N ASP A 85 -15.80 -8.96 2.88
CA ASP A 85 -16.34 -7.61 3.11
C ASP A 85 -15.90 -6.61 2.01
N LEU A 86 -14.62 -6.69 1.60
CA LEU A 86 -14.08 -5.86 0.52
C LEU A 86 -14.76 -6.16 -0.81
N ARG A 87 -15.00 -7.44 -1.10
CA ARG A 87 -15.69 -7.88 -2.32
C ARG A 87 -17.13 -7.37 -2.36
N ASP A 88 -17.86 -7.48 -1.25
CA ASP A 88 -19.24 -7.03 -1.13
C ASP A 88 -19.35 -5.50 -1.25
N ALA A 89 -18.42 -4.76 -0.62
CA ALA A 89 -18.36 -3.32 -0.76
C ALA A 89 -18.07 -2.88 -2.20
N ALA A 90 -17.14 -3.55 -2.89
CA ALA A 90 -16.85 -3.26 -4.31
C ALA A 90 -18.03 -3.60 -5.23
N ALA A 91 -18.76 -4.69 -4.96
CA ALA A 91 -19.95 -5.09 -5.73
C ALA A 91 -21.09 -4.07 -5.68
N THR A 92 -21.11 -3.21 -4.66
CA THR A 92 -22.15 -2.19 -4.47
C THR A 92 -22.08 -1.09 -5.52
N ASP A 93 -20.89 -0.78 -6.05
CA ASP A 93 -20.69 0.26 -7.06
C ASP A 93 -19.47 -0.07 -7.92
N LEU A 94 -19.67 -0.91 -8.94
CA LEU A 94 -18.61 -1.31 -9.87
C LEU A 94 -18.21 -0.19 -10.83
N ASP A 95 -19.12 0.75 -11.11
CA ASP A 95 -18.86 1.92 -11.96
C ASP A 95 -17.78 2.82 -11.35
N LEU A 96 -17.75 2.93 -10.01
CA LEU A 96 -16.69 3.61 -9.26
C LEU A 96 -15.28 3.13 -9.61
N PHE A 97 -15.16 1.86 -9.99
CA PHE A 97 -13.90 1.21 -10.35
C PHE A 97 -13.72 1.08 -11.86
N ASN A 98 -14.71 1.47 -12.67
CA ASN A 98 -14.75 1.27 -14.11
C ASN A 98 -14.41 -0.20 -14.47
N ALA A 99 -15.16 -1.13 -13.89
CA ALA A 99 -14.99 -2.57 -14.02
C ALA A 99 -16.35 -3.26 -14.13
N ASP A 100 -16.40 -4.43 -14.75
CA ASP A 100 -17.64 -5.21 -14.91
C ASP A 100 -17.81 -6.28 -13.82
N THR A 101 -16.74 -6.60 -13.10
CA THR A 101 -16.75 -7.63 -12.04
C THR A 101 -15.85 -7.25 -10.85
N VAL A 102 -16.15 -7.79 -9.67
CA VAL A 102 -15.32 -7.60 -8.47
C VAL A 102 -13.91 -8.17 -8.66
N ASP A 103 -13.77 -9.33 -9.32
CA ASP A 103 -12.44 -9.90 -9.58
C ASP A 103 -11.61 -9.01 -10.51
N GLU A 104 -12.26 -8.35 -11.47
CA GLU A 104 -11.61 -7.33 -12.27
C GLU A 104 -11.17 -6.15 -11.41
N VAL A 105 -12.00 -5.64 -10.49
CA VAL A 105 -11.60 -4.58 -9.54
C VAL A 105 -10.33 -4.99 -8.79
N LEU A 106 -10.34 -6.17 -8.16
CA LEU A 106 -9.22 -6.64 -7.36
C LEU A 106 -7.96 -6.81 -8.22
N SER A 107 -8.05 -7.43 -9.39
CA SER A 107 -6.91 -7.60 -10.30
C SER A 107 -6.40 -6.27 -10.85
N LYS A 108 -7.30 -5.33 -11.16
CA LYS A 108 -6.98 -4.02 -11.73
C LYS A 108 -6.13 -3.17 -10.79
N TYR A 109 -6.35 -3.24 -9.49
CA TYR A 109 -5.64 -2.43 -8.51
C TYR A 109 -4.57 -3.20 -7.75
N LEU A 110 -4.90 -4.41 -7.25
CA LEU A 110 -4.01 -5.23 -6.42
C LEU A 110 -3.20 -6.26 -7.22
N GLY A 111 -3.51 -6.46 -8.50
CA GLY A 111 -2.84 -7.48 -9.32
C GLY A 111 -3.05 -8.88 -8.74
N SER A 112 -1.97 -9.66 -8.66
CA SER A 112 -1.96 -10.99 -8.04
C SER A 112 -1.48 -10.95 -6.57
N SER A 113 -1.41 -9.76 -5.96
CA SER A 113 -0.71 -9.53 -4.70
C SER A 113 -1.64 -9.59 -3.47
N ILE A 114 -2.73 -10.36 -3.54
CA ILE A 114 -3.62 -10.61 -2.40
C ILE A 114 -3.16 -11.87 -1.70
N HIS A 115 -2.93 -11.78 -0.39
CA HIS A 115 -2.49 -12.89 0.43
C HIS A 115 -3.44 -13.05 1.62
N VAL A 116 -4.22 -14.13 1.59
CA VAL A 116 -5.11 -14.50 2.69
C VAL A 116 -4.32 -15.24 3.77
N THR A 117 -4.44 -14.79 5.02
CA THR A 117 -3.76 -15.36 6.19
C THR A 117 -4.73 -15.50 7.37
N ASP A 118 -4.46 -16.46 8.25
CA ASP A 118 -5.22 -16.69 9.49
C ASP A 118 -4.88 -15.67 10.60
N GLU A 119 -3.85 -14.83 10.41
CA GLU A 119 -3.39 -13.82 11.37
C GLU A 119 -3.53 -12.41 10.77
N VAL A 120 -4.34 -11.55 11.39
CA VAL A 120 -4.40 -10.09 11.12
C VAL A 120 -4.40 -9.26 12.39
#